data_AF-A0AAF0KUX9-F1
#
_entry.id   AF-A0AAF0KUX9-F1
#
_cell.length_a   1.000
_cell.length_b   1.000
_cell.length_c   1.000
_cell.angle_alpha   90.00
_cell.angle_beta   90.00
_cell.angle_gamma   90.00
#
_symmetry.space_group_name_H-M   'P 1'
#
loop_
_entity.id
_entity.type
_entity.pdbx_description
1 polymer ?
#
loop_
_entity_poly.entity_id
_entity_poly.type
_entity_poly.pdbx_seq_one_letter_code
_entity_poly.pdbx_strand_id
1 'polypeptide(L)'
;MADVRIKWDWIQWNCSQTWKKDILPVLQSKGVSQEDLKRCVYVIKLDGLFAIEYPRGISPTVYIGEGNFEQRITQHKNWLMDLADLQGENEFLIGYCFPRARNALKVYSEFEAMLINEFRDIYGAAPLRNKQMEFQKSNHEFHPISEIRNAIMIGKGVRFHWAVKPMKSSSMYDVYQLTKEPTIA
;
A
#
# COMPACT_ATOMS: atom_id res chain seq x y z
N MET A 1 -8.13 -23.21 9.59
CA MET A 1 -7.39 -22.50 8.53
C MET A 1 -8.34 -22.38 7.36
N ALA A 2 -8.68 -21.17 6.94
CA ALA A 2 -9.56 -20.96 5.79
C ALA A 2 -8.77 -20.28 4.68
N ASP A 3 -8.97 -20.73 3.46
CA ASP A 3 -8.36 -20.15 2.27
C ASP A 3 -9.07 -18.85 1.91
N VAL A 4 -8.34 -17.75 1.92
CA VAL A 4 -8.86 -16.42 1.62
C VAL A 4 -8.42 -16.04 0.22
N ARG A 5 -9.39 -15.93 -0.69
CA ARG A 5 -9.13 -15.49 -2.06
C ARG A 5 -8.98 -13.98 -2.10
N ILE A 6 -7.82 -13.53 -2.54
CA ILE A 6 -7.45 -12.13 -2.72
C ILE A 6 -7.62 -11.74 -4.18
N LYS A 7 -8.21 -10.57 -4.37
CA LYS A 7 -8.31 -9.88 -5.65
C LYS A 7 -8.13 -8.40 -5.39
N TRP A 8 -7.29 -7.76 -6.20
CA TRP A 8 -7.08 -6.32 -6.16
C TRP A 8 -7.84 -5.63 -7.28
N ASP A 9 -8.41 -4.48 -6.94
CA ASP A 9 -8.85 -3.49 -7.90
C ASP A 9 -8.07 -2.19 -7.64
N TRP A 10 -7.95 -1.36 -8.66
CA TRP A 10 -7.06 -0.19 -8.65
C TRP A 10 -7.80 1.08 -9.07
N ILE A 11 -7.46 2.19 -8.44
CA ILE A 11 -7.85 3.53 -8.89
C ILE A 11 -6.61 4.41 -9.02
N GLN A 12 -6.61 5.26 -10.03
CA GLN A 12 -5.66 6.37 -10.05
C GLN A 12 -6.24 7.50 -9.21
N TRP A 13 -5.37 8.16 -8.47
CA TRP A 13 -5.77 9.15 -7.48
C TRP A 13 -4.77 10.29 -7.37
N ASN A 14 -5.24 11.51 -7.25
CA ASN A 14 -4.40 12.67 -6.95
C ASN A 14 -4.96 13.50 -5.78
N CYS A 15 -4.11 14.36 -5.20
CA CYS A 15 -4.47 15.13 -4.00
C CYS A 15 -5.65 16.10 -4.20
N SER A 16 -5.94 16.51 -5.44
CA SER A 16 -7.05 17.42 -5.78
C SER A 16 -8.42 16.73 -5.76
N GLN A 17 -8.46 15.41 -5.99
CA GLN A 17 -9.69 14.63 -6.01
C GLN A 17 -10.30 14.45 -4.62
N THR A 18 -11.61 14.48 -4.53
CA THR A 18 -12.40 14.36 -3.31
C THR A 18 -13.18 13.06 -3.26
N TRP A 19 -13.44 12.57 -2.05
CA TRP A 19 -14.08 11.27 -1.85
C TRP A 19 -15.45 11.16 -2.52
N LYS A 20 -16.38 12.07 -2.21
CA LYS A 20 -17.77 11.99 -2.67
C LYS A 20 -17.93 12.21 -4.17
N LYS A 21 -17.12 13.09 -4.76
CA LYS A 21 -17.26 13.49 -6.16
C LYS A 21 -16.49 12.57 -7.10
N ASP A 22 -15.28 12.16 -6.70
CA ASP A 22 -14.32 11.58 -7.64
C ASP A 22 -14.05 10.10 -7.34
N ILE A 23 -13.91 9.71 -6.06
CA ILE A 23 -13.51 8.35 -5.68
C ILE A 23 -14.72 7.41 -5.54
N LEU A 24 -15.72 7.81 -4.75
CA LEU A 24 -16.88 6.97 -4.42
C LEU A 24 -17.67 6.53 -5.68
N PRO A 25 -17.94 7.39 -6.67
CA PRO A 25 -18.64 6.96 -7.88
C PRO A 25 -17.87 5.89 -8.67
N VAL A 26 -16.54 6.00 -8.74
CA VAL A 26 -15.69 5.00 -9.41
C VAL A 26 -15.79 3.66 -8.68
N LEU A 27 -15.72 3.65 -7.34
CA LEU A 27 -15.86 2.43 -6.55
C LEU A 27 -17.25 1.80 -6.72
N GLN A 28 -18.32 2.61 -6.70
CA GLN A 28 -19.68 2.14 -6.91
C GLN A 28 -19.90 1.56 -8.31
N SER A 29 -19.31 2.16 -9.34
CA SER A 29 -19.35 1.63 -10.71
C SER A 29 -18.71 0.24 -10.85
N LYS A 30 -17.78 -0.09 -9.94
CA LYS A 30 -17.13 -1.40 -9.83
C LYS A 30 -17.87 -2.37 -8.88
N GLY A 31 -19.05 -2.00 -8.40
CA GLY A 31 -19.87 -2.82 -7.52
C GLY A 31 -19.41 -2.87 -6.06
N VAL A 32 -18.55 -1.94 -5.63
CA VAL A 32 -18.06 -1.87 -4.24
C VAL A 32 -19.16 -1.33 -3.33
N SER A 33 -19.50 -2.07 -2.28
CA SER A 33 -20.50 -1.64 -1.30
C SER A 33 -19.89 -0.79 -0.18
N GLN A 34 -20.70 0.01 0.51
CA GLN A 34 -20.26 0.77 1.68
C GLN A 34 -19.76 -0.12 2.83
N GLU A 35 -20.31 -1.34 2.96
CA GLU A 35 -19.85 -2.29 3.97
C GLU A 35 -18.44 -2.80 3.66
N ASP A 36 -18.11 -2.94 2.37
CA ASP A 36 -16.77 -3.38 1.97
C ASP A 36 -15.68 -2.40 2.39
N LEU A 37 -15.99 -1.12 2.25
CA LEU A 37 -15.09 0.00 2.54
C LEU A 37 -14.73 0.10 4.02
N LYS A 38 -15.53 -0.47 4.94
CA LYS A 38 -15.24 -0.46 6.38
C LYS A 38 -14.05 -1.37 6.74
N ARG A 39 -13.81 -2.41 5.94
CA ARG A 39 -12.81 -3.46 6.17
C ARG A 39 -12.00 -3.68 4.91
N CYS A 40 -11.28 -2.64 4.51
CA CYS A 40 -10.46 -2.61 3.32
C CYS A 40 -8.99 -2.85 3.70
N VAL A 41 -8.24 -3.50 2.82
CA VAL A 41 -6.76 -3.42 2.81
C VAL A 41 -6.36 -2.72 1.53
N TYR A 42 -5.46 -1.75 1.63
CA TYR A 42 -5.06 -0.94 0.50
C TYR A 42 -3.54 -0.73 0.45
N VAL A 43 -3.06 -0.49 -0.76
CA VAL A 43 -1.66 -0.19 -1.08
C VAL A 43 -1.63 1.11 -1.86
N ILE A 44 -0.74 2.01 -1.48
CA ILE A 44 -0.49 3.26 -2.19
C ILE A 44 0.85 3.15 -2.91
N LYS A 45 0.82 3.36 -4.22
CA LYS A 45 1.99 3.35 -5.10
C LYS A 45 2.17 4.69 -5.78
N LEU A 46 3.43 5.01 -6.07
CA LEU A 46 3.82 6.02 -7.05
C LEU A 46 3.48 5.51 -8.46
N ASP A 47 2.94 6.39 -9.32
CA ASP A 47 2.61 6.09 -10.73
C ASP A 47 3.34 7.05 -11.69
N GLY A 48 4.49 7.59 -11.24
CA GLY A 48 5.31 8.54 -12.00
C GLY A 48 6.64 7.98 -12.48
N LEU A 49 7.60 8.87 -12.68
CA LEU A 49 8.93 8.54 -13.24
C LEU A 49 9.95 8.04 -12.22
N PHE A 50 9.62 8.03 -10.92
CA PHE A 50 10.53 7.57 -9.88
C PHE A 50 9.91 6.52 -8.95
N ALA A 51 10.76 5.67 -8.41
CA ALA A 51 10.44 4.75 -7.32
C ALA A 51 11.30 5.06 -6.09
N ILE A 52 10.96 4.44 -4.96
CA ILE A 52 11.76 4.56 -3.74
C ILE A 52 12.84 3.48 -3.73
N GLU A 53 14.06 3.88 -3.41
CA GLU A 53 15.18 2.99 -3.13
C GLU A 53 15.03 2.40 -1.72
N TYR A 54 14.81 1.10 -1.63
CA TYR A 54 14.83 0.32 -0.38
C TYR A 54 16.13 -0.51 -0.30
N PRO A 55 16.50 -1.05 0.88
CA PRO A 55 17.78 -1.74 1.06
C PRO A 55 18.10 -2.86 0.05
N ARG A 56 17.10 -3.63 -0.39
CA ARG A 56 17.29 -4.76 -1.32
C ARG A 56 16.80 -4.50 -2.75
N GLY A 57 16.31 -3.28 -3.05
CA GLY A 57 15.82 -2.96 -4.39
C GLY A 57 14.89 -1.76 -4.42
N ILE A 58 14.28 -1.52 -5.59
CA ILE A 58 13.37 -0.39 -5.79
C ILE A 58 11.90 -0.83 -5.76
N SER A 59 11.04 -0.01 -5.17
CA SER A 59 9.59 -0.22 -5.22
C SER A 59 8.82 1.11 -5.26
N PRO A 60 7.72 1.19 -6.03
CA PRO A 60 6.83 2.35 -6.01
C PRO A 60 5.88 2.34 -4.81
N THR A 61 5.76 1.22 -4.11
CA THR A 61 4.89 1.10 -2.94
C THR A 61 5.44 1.98 -1.81
N VAL A 62 4.62 2.93 -1.33
CA VAL A 62 5.00 3.87 -0.27
C VAL A 62 4.24 3.63 1.04
N TYR A 63 3.10 2.94 0.96
CA TYR A 63 2.27 2.65 2.12
C TYR A 63 1.37 1.44 1.89
N ILE A 64 1.21 0.63 2.92
CA ILE A 64 0.22 -0.46 3.01
C ILE A 64 -0.59 -0.20 4.28
N GLY A 65 -1.91 -0.34 4.22
CA GLY A 65 -2.73 -0.13 5.40
C GLY A 65 -4.10 -0.79 5.32
N GLU A 66 -4.82 -0.71 6.43
CA GLU A 66 -6.15 -1.29 6.56
C GLU A 66 -7.18 -0.30 7.14
N GLY A 67 -8.45 -0.65 6.99
CA GLY A 67 -9.55 -0.12 7.80
C GLY A 67 -10.64 0.52 6.95
N ASN A 68 -11.23 1.60 7.47
CA ASN A 68 -12.22 2.38 6.75
C ASN A 68 -11.54 3.17 5.61
N PHE A 69 -11.78 2.75 4.38
CA PHE A 69 -11.07 3.28 3.21
C PHE A 69 -11.30 4.79 3.00
N GLU A 70 -12.52 5.28 3.21
CA GLU A 70 -12.86 6.72 3.10
C GLU A 70 -12.01 7.57 4.03
N GLN A 71 -12.03 7.21 5.31
CA GLN A 71 -11.33 7.96 6.34
C GLN A 71 -9.83 7.90 6.13
N ARG A 72 -9.30 6.72 5.80
CA ARG A 72 -7.86 6.51 5.62
C ARG A 72 -7.29 7.29 4.43
N ILE A 73 -7.91 7.20 3.25
CA ILE A 73 -7.43 7.93 2.07
C ILE A 73 -7.48 9.44 2.30
N THR A 74 -8.53 9.93 2.97
CA THR A 74 -8.64 11.34 3.33
C THR A 74 -7.52 11.78 4.27
N GLN A 75 -7.16 10.96 5.27
CA GLN A 75 -6.07 11.24 6.20
C GLN A 75 -4.69 11.20 5.53
N HIS A 76 -4.50 10.33 4.55
CA HIS A 76 -3.20 10.19 3.87
C HIS A 76 -2.85 11.36 2.97
N LYS A 77 -3.84 12.15 2.51
CA LYS A 77 -3.60 13.40 1.76
C LYS A 77 -2.50 14.26 2.36
N ASN A 78 -2.51 14.42 3.69
CA ASN A 78 -1.60 15.31 4.38
C ASN A 78 -0.12 15.03 4.10
N TRP A 79 0.27 13.75 4.08
CA TRP A 79 1.66 13.38 3.80
C TRP A 79 1.89 13.02 2.33
N LEU A 80 0.83 12.67 1.58
CA LEU A 80 0.94 12.43 0.15
C LEU A 80 1.24 13.73 -0.61
N MET A 81 0.83 14.90 -0.11
CA MET A 81 1.23 16.18 -0.70
C MET A 81 2.76 16.35 -0.79
N ASP A 82 3.51 15.93 0.23
CA ASP A 82 4.98 15.96 0.21
C ASP A 82 5.57 15.14 -0.96
N LEU A 83 4.90 14.07 -1.38
CA LEU A 83 5.30 13.24 -2.53
C LEU A 83 4.69 13.73 -3.85
N ALA A 84 3.52 14.36 -3.81
CA ALA A 84 2.85 14.90 -4.98
C ALA A 84 3.71 15.98 -5.63
N ASP A 85 4.33 16.85 -4.82
CA ASP A 85 5.26 17.88 -5.30
C ASP A 85 6.46 17.28 -6.05
N LEU A 86 6.92 16.08 -5.65
CA LEU A 86 7.99 15.36 -6.33
C LEU A 86 7.52 14.67 -7.61
N GLN A 87 6.28 14.17 -7.62
CA GLN A 87 5.69 13.46 -8.76
C GLN A 87 5.17 14.41 -9.86
N GLY A 88 4.95 15.69 -9.55
CA GLY A 88 4.38 16.67 -10.47
C GLY A 88 2.93 16.34 -10.82
N GLU A 89 2.61 16.29 -12.11
CA GLU A 89 1.26 15.98 -12.60
C GLU A 89 0.90 14.49 -12.54
N ASN A 90 1.83 13.61 -12.11
CA ASN A 90 1.55 12.18 -12.03
C ASN A 90 0.65 11.85 -10.83
N GLU A 91 -0.22 10.87 -11.03
CA GLU A 91 -1.13 10.40 -9.99
C GLU A 91 -0.45 9.36 -9.08
N PHE A 92 -1.14 8.99 -8.01
CA PHE A 92 -0.84 7.80 -7.23
C PHE A 92 -1.74 6.68 -7.69
N LEU A 93 -1.23 5.46 -7.65
CA LEU A 93 -2.01 4.27 -7.89
C LEU A 93 -2.41 3.65 -6.55
N ILE A 94 -3.71 3.62 -6.26
CA ILE A 94 -4.24 3.04 -5.02
C ILE A 94 -4.90 1.71 -5.34
N GLY A 95 -4.27 0.63 -4.86
CA GLY A 95 -4.83 -0.71 -4.88
C GLY A 95 -5.68 -0.92 -3.66
N TYR A 96 -6.84 -1.53 -3.81
CA TYR A 96 -7.70 -1.92 -2.70
C TYR A 96 -8.18 -3.36 -2.88
N CYS A 97 -8.36 -4.05 -1.76
CA CYS A 97 -8.96 -5.37 -1.71
C CYS A 97 -9.79 -5.54 -0.43
N PHE A 98 -10.66 -6.55 -0.47
CA PHE A 98 -11.60 -6.84 0.61
C PHE A 98 -11.44 -8.29 1.07
N PRO A 99 -10.41 -8.62 1.88
CA PRO A 99 -10.24 -9.97 2.41
C PRO A 99 -11.45 -10.36 3.26
N ARG A 100 -12.03 -11.53 3.01
CA ARG A 100 -13.18 -12.05 3.74
C ARG A 100 -13.01 -13.53 4.04
N ALA A 101 -13.30 -13.93 5.27
CA ALA A 101 -13.43 -15.32 5.69
C ALA A 101 -14.60 -15.46 6.67
N ARG A 102 -15.23 -16.62 6.67
CA ARG A 102 -16.35 -16.93 7.55
C ARG A 102 -15.89 -16.87 9.01
N ASN A 103 -16.62 -16.13 9.85
CA ASN A 103 -16.33 -15.93 11.28
C ASN A 103 -14.95 -15.31 11.58
N ALA A 104 -14.30 -14.67 10.61
CA ALA A 104 -12.97 -14.09 10.77
C ALA A 104 -13.03 -12.56 10.69
N LEU A 105 -13.37 -11.92 11.80
CA LEU A 105 -13.53 -10.45 11.84
C LEU A 105 -12.21 -9.70 11.62
N LYS A 106 -11.05 -10.31 11.92
CA LYS A 106 -9.72 -9.67 11.82
C LYS A 106 -8.93 -10.08 10.56
N VAL A 107 -9.55 -10.79 9.63
CA VAL A 107 -8.87 -11.33 8.43
C VAL A 107 -8.17 -10.25 7.60
N TYR A 108 -8.72 -9.04 7.55
CA TYR A 108 -8.10 -7.91 6.83
C TYR A 108 -6.84 -7.39 7.55
N SER A 109 -6.83 -7.36 8.88
CA SER A 109 -5.64 -6.98 9.67
C SER A 109 -4.55 -8.03 9.55
N GLU A 110 -4.91 -9.32 9.58
CA GLU A 110 -3.96 -10.40 9.32
C GLU A 110 -3.35 -10.30 7.91
N PHE A 111 -4.16 -9.95 6.92
CA PHE A 111 -3.70 -9.78 5.54
C PHE A 111 -2.75 -8.58 5.39
N GLU A 112 -3.06 -7.45 6.03
CA GLU A 112 -2.20 -6.25 6.04
C GLU A 112 -0.84 -6.55 6.66
N ALA A 113 -0.82 -7.23 7.82
CA ALA A 113 0.42 -7.65 8.46
C ALA A 113 1.23 -8.58 7.55
N MET A 114 0.59 -9.53 6.88
CA MET A 114 1.26 -10.42 5.92
C MET A 114 1.85 -9.63 4.75
N LEU A 115 1.13 -8.65 4.18
CA LEU A 115 1.65 -7.82 3.09
C LEU A 115 2.87 -6.98 3.49
N ILE A 116 2.86 -6.41 4.69
CA ILE A 116 4.00 -5.63 5.21
C ILE A 116 5.22 -6.54 5.39
N ASN A 117 5.02 -7.76 5.90
CA ASN A 117 6.10 -8.74 6.06
C ASN A 117 6.63 -9.21 4.70
N GLU A 118 5.76 -9.57 3.75
CA GLU A 118 6.19 -9.95 2.39
C GLU A 118 6.95 -8.80 1.70
N PHE A 119 6.48 -7.55 1.86
CA PHE A 119 7.19 -6.38 1.35
C PHE A 119 8.59 -6.26 1.93
N ARG A 120 8.72 -6.42 3.26
CA ARG A 120 10.01 -6.39 3.94
C ARG A 120 10.93 -7.52 3.48
N ASP A 121 10.41 -8.74 3.34
CA ASP A 121 11.22 -9.87 2.89
C ASP A 121 11.79 -9.63 1.49
N ILE A 122 11.04 -8.94 0.62
CA ILE A 122 11.50 -8.57 -0.73
C ILE A 122 12.47 -7.39 -0.68
N TYR A 123 12.16 -6.32 0.05
CA TYR A 123 12.83 -5.02 -0.09
C TYR A 123 13.76 -4.65 1.08
N GLY A 124 13.77 -5.42 2.17
CA GLY A 124 14.63 -5.25 3.35
C GLY A 124 14.20 -4.17 4.34
N ALA A 125 13.02 -3.58 4.15
CA ALA A 125 12.40 -2.60 5.05
C ALA A 125 10.88 -2.57 4.85
N ALA A 126 10.13 -1.94 5.75
CA ALA A 126 8.71 -1.66 5.51
C ALA A 126 8.55 -0.55 4.45
N PRO A 127 7.35 -0.38 3.86
CA PRO A 127 7.10 0.74 2.96
C PRO A 127 7.36 2.09 3.63
N LEU A 128 7.72 3.10 2.83
CA LEU A 128 8.21 4.42 3.25
C LEU A 128 7.46 5.08 4.43
N ARG A 129 6.14 4.89 4.53
CA ARG A 129 5.30 5.48 5.60
C ARG A 129 4.73 4.48 6.61
N ASN A 130 5.05 3.20 6.50
CA ASN A 130 4.72 2.22 7.53
C ASN A 130 5.69 2.36 8.70
N LYS A 131 5.21 2.93 9.81
CA LYS A 131 6.03 3.24 11.01
C LYS A 131 6.40 2.04 11.86
N GLN A 132 5.66 0.96 11.74
CA GLN A 132 5.82 -0.23 12.57
C GLN A 132 5.60 -1.47 11.72
N MET A 133 6.30 -2.53 12.08
CA MET A 133 6.00 -3.87 11.58
C MET A 133 4.78 -4.39 12.33
N GLU A 134 3.77 -4.83 11.60
CA GLU A 134 2.66 -5.57 12.19
C GLU A 134 3.05 -7.05 12.30
N PHE A 135 3.19 -7.53 13.53
CA PHE A 135 3.42 -8.95 13.81
C PHE A 135 2.11 -9.59 14.28
N GLN A 136 1.20 -9.85 13.33
CA GLN A 136 0.03 -10.68 13.61
C GLN A 136 0.31 -12.11 13.15
N LYS A 137 0.18 -13.09 14.06
CA LYS A 137 0.11 -14.49 13.66
C LYS A 137 -1.16 -14.69 12.85
N SER A 138 -1.02 -14.93 11.56
CA SER A 138 -2.17 -15.28 10.73
C SER A 138 -2.54 -16.74 10.91
N ASN A 139 -3.84 -17.00 11.02
CA ASN A 139 -4.41 -18.35 11.02
C ASN A 139 -5.05 -18.71 9.66
N HIS A 140 -4.79 -17.89 8.64
CA HIS A 140 -5.37 -17.97 7.31
C HIS A 140 -4.29 -18.06 6.25
N GLU A 141 -4.58 -18.77 5.18
CA GLU A 141 -3.73 -18.78 3.98
C GLU A 141 -4.37 -17.89 2.92
N PHE A 142 -3.57 -16.98 2.35
CA PHE A 142 -4.04 -16.01 1.37
C PHE A 142 -3.55 -16.38 -0.02
N HIS A 143 -4.46 -16.42 -0.98
CA HIS A 143 -4.18 -16.85 -2.34
C HIS A 143 -4.87 -15.98 -3.39
N PRO A 144 -4.31 -15.87 -4.61
CA PRO A 144 -3.02 -16.44 -5.03
C PRO A 144 -1.85 -15.52 -4.64
N ILE A 145 -0.69 -16.12 -4.36
CA ILE A 145 0.56 -15.40 -4.05
C ILE A 145 0.96 -14.42 -5.16
N SER A 146 0.61 -14.72 -6.42
CA SER A 146 0.84 -13.82 -7.55
C SER A 146 0.11 -12.49 -7.38
N GLU A 147 -1.15 -12.49 -6.94
CA GLU A 147 -1.94 -11.26 -6.72
C GLU A 147 -1.38 -10.46 -5.55
N ILE A 148 -0.96 -11.15 -4.49
CA ILE A 148 -0.34 -10.57 -3.29
C ILE A 148 0.95 -9.84 -3.69
N ARG A 149 1.85 -10.51 -4.41
CA ARG A 149 3.11 -9.92 -4.87
C ARG A 149 2.92 -8.81 -5.89
N ASN A 150 2.02 -8.98 -6.85
CA ASN A 150 1.71 -7.93 -7.83
C ASN A 150 1.24 -6.63 -7.15
N ALA A 151 0.54 -6.75 -6.02
CA ALA A 151 0.07 -5.58 -5.27
C ALA A 151 1.18 -4.78 -4.60
N ILE A 152 2.35 -5.35 -4.34
CA ILE A 152 3.44 -4.66 -3.63
C ILE A 152 4.70 -4.45 -4.48
N MET A 153 4.86 -5.24 -5.55
CA MET A 153 5.97 -5.16 -6.49
C MET A 153 5.70 -4.16 -7.63
N ILE A 154 6.74 -3.89 -8.42
CA ILE A 154 6.65 -3.17 -9.69
C ILE A 154 5.76 -3.99 -10.65
N GLY A 155 4.76 -3.31 -11.23
CA GLY A 155 3.86 -3.93 -12.21
C GLY A 155 4.58 -4.35 -13.49
N LYS A 156 4.06 -5.36 -14.18
CA LYS A 156 4.61 -5.81 -15.47
C LYS A 156 4.59 -4.67 -16.48
N GLY A 157 5.71 -4.43 -17.16
CA GLY A 157 5.85 -3.38 -18.18
C GLY A 157 6.10 -1.98 -17.63
N VAL A 158 5.99 -1.77 -16.31
CA VAL A 158 6.27 -0.48 -15.68
C VAL A 158 7.77 -0.29 -15.54
N ARG A 159 8.27 0.90 -15.89
CA ARG A 159 9.67 1.28 -15.75
C ARG A 159 9.78 2.64 -15.08
N PHE A 160 10.53 2.69 -13.99
CA PHE A 160 10.90 3.94 -13.34
C PHE A 160 12.25 4.39 -13.88
N HIS A 161 12.39 5.69 -14.13
CA HIS A 161 13.63 6.29 -14.63
C HIS A 161 14.59 6.65 -13.49
N TRP A 162 14.03 6.93 -12.31
CA TRP A 162 14.79 7.35 -11.15
C TRP A 162 14.45 6.50 -9.93
N ALA A 163 15.43 6.33 -9.04
CA ALA A 163 15.23 5.80 -7.70
C ALA A 163 15.68 6.87 -6.70
N VAL A 164 14.83 7.18 -5.73
CA VAL A 164 15.10 8.21 -4.72
C VAL A 164 14.99 7.65 -3.31
N LYS A 165 15.68 8.27 -2.35
CA LYS A 165 15.53 7.97 -0.92
C LYS A 165 15.36 9.25 -0.14
N PRO A 166 14.61 9.24 0.98
CA PRO A 166 14.49 10.42 1.82
C PRO A 166 15.87 10.84 2.37
N MET A 167 16.14 12.14 2.35
CA MET A 167 17.28 12.73 3.04
C MET A 167 16.97 12.95 4.52
N LYS A 168 18.00 13.13 5.37
CA LYS A 168 17.85 13.37 6.83
C LYS A 168 16.89 14.51 7.18
N SER A 169 16.74 15.51 6.31
CA SER A 169 15.82 16.64 6.50
C SER A 169 14.35 16.32 6.19
N SER A 170 14.05 15.17 5.57
CA SER A 170 12.69 14.76 5.26
C SER A 170 11.99 14.18 6.48
N SER A 171 10.70 14.52 6.65
CA SER A 171 9.81 13.93 7.66
C SER A 171 9.62 12.41 7.50
N MET A 172 10.06 11.84 6.38
CA MET A 172 9.98 10.41 6.07
C MET A 172 11.27 9.66 6.39
N TYR A 173 12.36 10.36 6.71
CA TYR A 173 13.67 9.73 6.93
C TYR A 173 13.68 8.79 8.13
N ASP A 174 13.15 9.22 9.26
CA ASP A 174 13.18 8.43 10.49
C ASP A 174 12.42 7.12 10.33
N VAL A 175 11.25 7.17 9.70
CA VAL A 175 10.44 5.98 9.37
C VAL A 175 11.19 5.06 8.43
N TYR A 176 11.81 5.63 7.40
CA TYR A 176 12.60 4.89 6.43
C TYR A 176 13.82 4.19 7.06
N GLN A 177 14.42 4.73 8.12
CA GLN A 177 15.52 4.07 8.83
C GLN A 177 15.04 3.05 9.86
N LEU A 178 13.93 3.33 10.55
CA LEU A 178 13.44 2.53 11.68
C LEU A 178 13.17 1.07 11.32
N THR A 179 12.67 0.82 10.11
CA THR A 179 12.20 -0.52 9.68
C THR A 179 13.22 -1.27 8.84
N LYS A 180 14.41 -0.69 8.61
CA LYS A 180 15.47 -1.37 7.87
C LYS A 180 16.00 -2.55 8.65
N GLU A 181 16.25 -3.62 7.94
CA GLU A 181 17.02 -4.70 8.50
C GLU A 181 18.46 -4.26 8.75
N PRO A 182 19.08 -4.75 9.84
CA PRO A 182 20.48 -4.49 10.08
C PRO A 182 21.29 -5.03 8.91
N THR A 183 22.07 -4.17 8.27
CA THR A 183 23.03 -4.58 7.26
C THR A 183 24.03 -5.52 7.93
N ILE A 184 24.02 -6.80 7.54
CA ILE A 184 25.10 -7.71 7.91
C ILE A 184 26.31 -7.26 7.09
N ALA A 185 27.30 -6.69 7.77
CA ALA A 185 28.56 -6.23 7.19
C ALA A 185 29.45 -7.41 6.76
#